data_AF-A0A7V5XC88-F1
#
_entry.id   AF-A0A7V5XC88-F1
#
_cell.length_a   1.000
_cell.length_b   1.000
_cell.length_c   1.000
_cell.angle_alpha   90.00
_cell.angle_beta   90.00
_cell.angle_gamma   90.00
#
_symmetry.space_group_name_H-M   'P 1'
#
loop_
_entity.id
_entity.type
_entity.pdbx_description
1 polymer ?
#
loop_
_entity_poly.entity_id
_entity_poly.type
_entity_poly.pdbx_seq_one_letter_code
_entity_poly.pdbx_strand_id
1 'polypeptide(L)' 'MGSDTIFIHDLRVKTVVGVWAWERVVPQTVHIDLELSADAAAVAK' A
#
# COMPACT_ATOMS: atom_id res chain seq x y z
N MET A 1 16.26 -3.45 -20.18
CA MET A 1 15.89 -2.23 -19.42
C MET A 1 15.40 -2.72 -18.07
N GLY A 2 16.11 -2.40 -16.99
CA GLY A 2 15.63 -2.73 -15.65
C GLY A 2 14.43 -1.85 -15.34
N SER A 3 13.32 -2.44 -14.90
CA SER A 3 12.21 -1.66 -14.34
C SER A 3 12.72 -0.99 -13.08
N ASP A 4 12.54 0.33 -12.95
CA ASP A 4 12.67 0.95 -11.64
C ASP A 4 11.52 0.46 -10.77
N THR A 5 11.74 0.40 -9.46
CA THR A 5 10.72 -0.02 -8.50
C THR A 5 10.65 1.00 -7.38
N ILE A 6 9.44 1.50 -7.13
CA ILE A 6 9.11 2.33 -5.97
C ILE A 6 8.65 1.39 -4.86
N PHE A 7 9.24 1.56 -3.68
CA PHE A 7 8.90 0.80 -2.49
C PHE A 7 8.18 1.70 -1.49
N ILE A 8 7.06 1.23 -0.97
CA ILE A 8 6.39 1.83 0.19
C ILE A 8 6.38 0.76 1.28
N HIS A 9 7.13 1.01 2.34
CA HIS A 9 7.21 0.12 3.48
C HIS A 9 6.30 0.60 4.60
N ASP A 10 5.61 -0.35 5.23
CA ASP A 10 4.81 -0.13 6.45
C ASP A 10 3.78 1.01 6.31
N LEU A 11 3.04 1.06 5.20
CA LEU A 11 1.93 2.00 5.04
C LEU A 11 0.80 1.63 6.00
N ARG A 12 0.60 2.47 7.02
CA ARG A 12 -0.43 2.26 8.05
C ARG A 12 -1.68 3.06 7.74
N VAL A 13 -2.81 2.36 7.59
CA VAL A 13 -4.11 2.98 7.29
C VAL A 13 -5.15 2.47 8.28
N LYS A 14 -5.92 3.38 8.87
CA LYS A 14 -7.07 3.04 9.70
C LYS A 14 -8.30 2.85 8.82
N THR A 15 -8.80 1.64 8.71
CA THR A 15 -9.94 1.29 7.84
C THR A 15 -10.77 0.14 8.42
N VAL A 16 -11.99 -0.05 7.92
CA VAL A 16 -12.86 -1.15 8.30
C VAL A 16 -12.58 -2.35 7.39
N VAL A 17 -12.10 -3.45 7.97
CA VAL A 17 -11.80 -4.72 7.29
C VAL A 17 -12.23 -5.88 8.17
N GLY A 18 -12.63 -7.00 7.55
CA GLY A 18 -12.99 -8.22 8.27
C GLY A 18 -14.21 -8.95 7.72
N VAL A 19 -14.32 -10.23 8.05
CA VAL A 19 -15.41 -11.14 7.61
C VAL A 19 -16.56 -11.10 8.61
N TRP A 20 -16.25 -10.92 9.89
CA TRP A 20 -17.24 -10.97 10.96
C TRP A 20 -18.07 -9.68 11.01
N ALA A 21 -19.33 -9.81 11.45
CA ALA A 21 -20.23 -8.67 11.54
C ALA A 21 -19.71 -7.56 12.47
N TRP A 22 -19.01 -7.93 13.54
CA TRP A 22 -18.41 -6.96 14.48
C TRP A 22 -17.21 -6.21 13.87
N GLU A 23 -16.44 -6.84 12.98
CA GLU A 23 -15.29 -6.20 12.33
C GLU A 23 -15.73 -5.10 11.35
N ARG A 24 -16.94 -5.23 10.78
CA ARG A 24 -17.52 -4.24 9.84
C ARG A 24 -17.90 -2.90 10.48
N VAL A 25 -17.77 -2.77 11.80
CA VAL A 25 -18.07 -1.52 12.52
C VAL A 25 -16.91 -1.01 13.36
N VAL A 26 -15.80 -1.76 13.46
CA VAL A 26 -14.62 -1.39 14.24
C VAL A 26 -13.45 -1.13 13.29
N PRO A 27 -12.99 0.12 13.15
CA PRO A 27 -11.82 0.42 12.32
C PRO A 27 -10.54 -0.18 12.90
N GLN A 28 -9.78 -0.87 12.07
CA GLN A 28 -8.51 -1.52 12.39
C GLN A 28 -7.36 -0.81 11.66
N THR A 29 -6.16 -0.84 12.23
CA THR A 29 -4.95 -0.37 11.54
C THR A 29 -4.41 -1.50 10.67
N VAL A 30 -4.42 -1.29 9.36
CA VAL A 30 -3.84 -2.21 8.38
C VAL A 30 -2.46 -1.71 8.00
N HIS A 31 -1.51 -2.63 7.89
CA HIS A 31 -0.14 -2.40 7.46
C HIS A 31 0.02 -2.96 6.05
N ILE A 32 0.54 -2.17 5.12
CA ILE A 32 0.65 -2.53 3.71
C ILE A 32 2.09 -2.26 3.25
N ASP A 33 2.73 -3.27 2.67
CA ASP A 33 3.96 -3.12 1.91
C ASP A 33 3.63 -3.16 0.41
N LEU A 34 4.13 -2.18 -0.34
CA LEU A 34 3.86 -2.04 -1.78
C LEU A 34 5.18 -1.95 -2.56
N GLU A 35 5.23 -2.72 -3.64
CA GLU A 35 6.26 -2.61 -4.68
C GLU A 35 5.57 -2.21 -5.99
N LEU A 36 5.98 -1.08 -6.55
CA LEU A 36 5.38 -0.52 -7.75
C LEU A 36 6.45 -0.39 -8.83
N SER A 37 6.29 -1.13 -9.92
CA SER A 37 7.12 -0.94 -11.10
C SER A 37 6.82 0.41 -11.75
N ALA A 38 7.85 1.23 -11.94
CA ALA A 38 7.76 2.54 -12.57
C ALA A 38 8.93 2.75 -13.54
N ASP A 39 8.74 3.63 -14.52
CA ASP A 39 9.83 4.15 -15.35
C ASP A 39 10.22 5.52 -14.81
N ALA A 40 11.31 5.59 -14.03
CA ALA A 40 11.76 6.85 -13.43
C ALA A 40 12.49 7.75 -14.44
N ALA A 41 12.95 7.19 -15.57
CA ALA A 41 13.63 7.96 -16.61
C ALA A 41 12.69 8.99 -17.27
N ALA A 42 11.39 8.70 -17.34
CA ALA A 42 10.39 9.61 -17.89
C ALA A 42 10.18 10.90 -17.07
N VAL A 43 10.59 10.91 -15.79
CA VAL A 43 10.36 12.02 -14.85
C VAL A 43 11.65 12.63 -14.30
N ALA A 44 12.82 12.08 -14.63
CA ALA A 44 14.11 12.64 -14.27
C ALA A 44 14.34 13.96 -15.04
N LYS A 45 14.47 15.08 -14.32
CA LYS A 45 14.72 16.42 -14.87
C LYS A 45 15.92 17.05 -14.19
#